data_AF-A0A1F9E378-F1
#
_entry.id   AF-A0A1F9E378-F1
#
_cell.length_a   1.000
_cell.length_b   1.000
_cell.length_c   1.000
_cell.angle_alpha   90.00
_cell.angle_beta   90.00
_cell.angle_gamma   90.00
#
_symmetry.space_group_name_H-M   'P 1'
#
loop_
_entity.id
_entity.type
_entity.pdbx_description
1 polymer ?
#
loop_
_entity_poly.entity_id
_entity_poly.type
_entity_poly.pdbx_seq_one_letter_code
_entity_poly.pdbx_strand_id
1 'polypeptide(L)'
;MAFASKEKETAYRAAYYRANKERVKASIAAWREKHPEQVKAYLDKWREKNPTRGREYSSEYRKANSERVKITNKNRHARKKGNGGKLSPDIASNLFNLQRGKCVVCKKSLKKTGFHLDHIVPLIKGGRNEDKNIQLTCPTCNIKKGGKDPIQFMQEQGFLL
;
A
#
# COMPACT_ATOMS: atom_id res chain seq x y z
N MET A 1 12.81 -44.35 13.98
CA MET A 1 11.35 -44.10 13.82
C MET A 1 10.83 -43.17 14.93
N ALA A 2 11.28 -41.91 15.01
CA ALA A 2 10.88 -40.95 16.08
C ALA A 2 10.17 -39.69 15.56
N PHE A 3 10.03 -39.53 14.24
CA PHE A 3 9.49 -38.32 13.61
C PHE A 3 7.94 -38.31 13.54
N ALA A 4 7.32 -39.49 13.45
CA ALA A 4 5.88 -39.64 13.25
C ALA A 4 5.01 -39.23 14.46
N SER A 5 5.54 -39.23 15.69
CA SER A 5 4.79 -38.80 16.89
C SER A 5 4.77 -37.28 17.04
N LYS A 6 5.90 -36.63 16.79
CA LYS A 6 6.07 -35.17 16.86
C LYS A 6 5.24 -34.45 15.80
N GLU A 7 5.19 -34.99 14.58
CA GLU A 7 4.37 -34.44 13.49
C GLU A 7 2.87 -34.52 13.81
N LYS A 8 2.39 -35.64 14.35
CA LYS A 8 1.00 -35.83 14.78
C LYS A 8 0.60 -34.87 15.89
N GLU A 9 1.48 -34.67 16.88
CA GLU A 9 1.26 -33.72 17.96
C GLU A 9 1.22 -32.27 17.44
N THR A 10 2.10 -31.92 16.51
CA THR A 10 2.14 -30.58 15.91
C THR A 10 0.87 -30.29 15.11
N ALA A 11 0.41 -31.28 14.33
CA ALA A 11 -0.83 -31.19 13.57
C ALA A 11 -2.05 -31.05 14.48
N TYR A 12 -2.11 -31.81 15.58
CA TYR A 12 -3.16 -31.71 16.59
C TYR A 12 -3.19 -30.31 17.24
N ARG A 13 -2.04 -29.80 17.70
CA ARG A 13 -1.95 -28.45 18.30
C ARG A 13 -2.37 -27.36 17.31
N ALA A 14 -1.99 -27.49 16.04
CA ALA A 14 -2.41 -26.57 15.00
C ALA A 14 -3.92 -26.62 14.73
N ALA A 15 -4.52 -27.81 14.68
CA ALA A 15 -5.95 -28.00 14.51
C ALA A 15 -6.73 -27.44 15.71
N TYR A 16 -6.27 -27.72 16.92
CA TYR A 16 -6.85 -27.18 18.15
C TYR A 16 -6.79 -25.65 18.19
N TYR A 17 -5.64 -25.05 17.84
CA TYR A 17 -5.50 -23.60 17.77
C TYR A 17 -6.45 -22.99 16.73
N ARG A 18 -6.60 -23.62 15.55
CA ARG A 18 -7.54 -23.14 14.52
C ARG A 18 -8.98 -23.18 15.01
N ALA A 19 -9.40 -24.29 15.62
CA ALA A 19 -10.75 -24.46 16.15
C ALA A 19 -11.05 -23.54 17.36
N ASN A 20 -10.03 -23.14 18.12
CA ASN A 20 -10.17 -22.36 19.35
C ASN A 20 -9.51 -20.98 19.28
N LYS A 21 -9.28 -20.45 18.08
CA LYS A 21 -8.43 -19.29 17.82
C LYS A 21 -8.80 -18.07 18.67
N GLU A 22 -10.08 -17.72 18.70
CA GLU A 22 -10.54 -16.53 19.42
C GLU A 22 -10.46 -16.72 20.94
N ARG A 23 -10.78 -17.91 21.46
CA ARG A 23 -10.61 -18.24 22.89
C ARG A 23 -9.15 -18.17 23.31
N VAL A 24 -8.25 -18.75 22.52
CA VAL A 24 -6.81 -18.75 22.82
C VAL A 24 -6.28 -17.32 22.80
N LYS A 25 -6.65 -16.50 21.82
CA LYS A 25 -6.27 -15.07 21.77
C LYS A 25 -6.78 -14.31 22.99
N ALA A 26 -8.04 -14.48 23.37
CA ALA A 26 -8.63 -13.82 24.52
C ALA A 26 -7.90 -14.18 25.82
N SER A 27 -7.59 -15.46 26.01
CA SER A 27 -6.81 -15.94 27.16
C SER A 27 -5.39 -15.35 27.17
N ILE A 28 -4.70 -15.33 26.04
CA ILE A 28 -3.36 -14.72 25.93
C ILE A 28 -3.43 -13.21 26.23
N ALA A 29 -4.46 -12.51 25.73
CA ALA A 29 -4.63 -11.09 26.00
C ALA A 29 -4.84 -10.82 27.50
N ALA A 30 -5.76 -11.55 28.14
CA ALA A 30 -6.02 -11.44 29.58
C ALA A 30 -4.78 -11.77 30.43
N TRP A 31 -3.96 -12.75 30.00
CA TRP A 31 -2.70 -13.04 30.65
C TRP A 31 -1.69 -11.89 30.48
N ARG A 32 -1.54 -11.35 29.26
CA ARG A 32 -0.61 -10.23 29.01
C ARG A 32 -0.96 -8.98 29.81
N GLU A 33 -2.24 -8.72 29.99
CA GLU A 33 -2.74 -7.59 30.80
C GLU A 33 -2.35 -7.74 32.28
N LYS A 34 -2.44 -8.97 32.82
CA LYS A 34 -2.08 -9.27 34.21
C LYS A 34 -0.57 -9.42 34.44
N HIS A 35 0.21 -9.63 33.38
CA HIS A 35 1.66 -9.88 33.46
C HIS A 35 2.50 -8.95 32.57
N PRO A 36 2.33 -7.61 32.66
CA PRO A 36 2.99 -6.67 31.74
C PRO A 36 4.51 -6.69 31.86
N GLU A 37 5.05 -6.85 33.06
CA GLU A 37 6.50 -6.88 33.30
C GLU A 37 7.16 -8.13 32.70
N GLN A 38 6.53 -9.29 32.84
CA GLN A 38 7.03 -10.54 32.24
C GLN A 38 7.00 -10.47 30.71
N VAL A 39 5.93 -9.89 30.15
CA VAL A 39 5.83 -9.65 28.71
C VAL A 39 6.93 -8.72 28.24
N LYS A 40 7.19 -7.62 28.95
CA LYS A 40 8.27 -6.68 28.64
C LYS A 40 9.63 -7.37 28.66
N ALA A 41 9.96 -8.06 29.75
CA ALA A 41 11.24 -8.78 29.90
C ALA A 41 11.46 -9.83 28.80
N TYR A 42 10.40 -10.53 28.39
CA TYR A 42 10.44 -11.45 27.25
C TYR A 42 10.71 -10.72 25.92
N LEU A 43 9.99 -9.62 25.66
CA LEU A 43 10.15 -8.85 24.43
C LEU A 43 11.54 -8.21 24.33
N ASP A 44 12.10 -7.74 25.44
CA ASP A 44 13.45 -7.17 25.49
C ASP A 44 14.50 -8.22 25.12
N LYS A 45 14.45 -9.40 25.78
CA LYS A 45 15.31 -10.55 25.41
C LYS A 45 15.14 -10.97 23.96
N TRP A 46 13.90 -10.93 23.44
CA TRP A 46 13.64 -11.25 22.05
C TRP A 46 14.28 -10.22 21.11
N ARG A 47 14.19 -8.92 21.41
CA ARG A 47 14.81 -7.85 20.62
C ARG A 47 16.34 -7.93 20.63
N GLU A 48 16.94 -8.20 21.78
CA GLU A 48 18.40 -8.42 21.91
C GLU A 48 18.87 -9.57 21.02
N LYS A 49 18.13 -10.69 21.00
CA LYS A 49 18.44 -11.85 20.14
C LYS A 49 18.11 -11.63 18.67
N ASN A 50 17.30 -10.62 18.34
CA ASN A 50 16.79 -10.36 16.99
C ASN A 50 16.98 -8.89 16.58
N PRO A 51 18.22 -8.35 16.63
CA PRO A 51 18.47 -6.91 16.49
C PRO A 51 18.11 -6.38 15.10
N THR A 52 18.23 -7.21 14.06
CA THR A 52 17.93 -6.86 12.67
C THR A 52 16.50 -7.19 12.26
N ARG A 53 15.77 -7.98 13.03
CA ARG A 53 14.48 -8.56 12.61
C ARG A 53 13.45 -7.51 12.26
N GLY A 54 13.40 -6.40 13.00
CA GLY A 54 12.51 -5.28 12.68
C GLY A 54 12.86 -4.60 11.35
N ARG A 55 14.16 -4.47 11.04
CA ARG A 55 14.65 -3.90 9.78
C ARG A 55 14.38 -4.84 8.61
N GLU A 56 14.65 -6.13 8.77
CA GLU A 56 14.37 -7.18 7.80
C GLU A 56 12.88 -7.23 7.48
N TYR A 57 12.03 -7.32 8.51
CA TYR A 57 10.58 -7.28 8.36
C TYR A 57 10.12 -6.02 7.61
N SER A 58 10.65 -4.85 7.97
CA SER A 58 10.31 -3.59 7.29
C SER A 58 10.80 -3.56 5.84
N SER A 59 11.92 -4.23 5.53
CA SER A 59 12.46 -4.36 4.18
C SER A 59 11.56 -5.28 3.34
N GLU A 60 11.23 -6.46 3.86
CA GLU A 60 10.31 -7.43 3.26
C GLU A 60 8.95 -6.80 3.00
N TYR A 61 8.38 -6.11 4.00
CA TYR A 61 7.12 -5.41 3.87
C TYR A 61 7.16 -4.36 2.75
N ARG A 62 8.21 -3.53 2.71
CA ARG A 62 8.36 -2.51 1.65
C ARG A 62 8.51 -3.12 0.26
N LYS A 63 9.21 -4.26 0.13
CA LYS A 63 9.34 -4.98 -1.14
C LYS A 63 8.00 -5.56 -1.60
N ALA A 64 7.31 -6.27 -0.70
CA ALA A 64 6.03 -6.90 -0.99
C ALA A 64 4.87 -5.90 -1.18
N ASN A 65 4.94 -4.73 -0.54
CA ASN A 65 3.89 -3.71 -0.54
C ASN A 65 4.37 -2.39 -1.14
N SER A 66 5.29 -2.44 -2.13
CA SER A 66 5.95 -1.26 -2.69
C SER A 66 4.96 -0.20 -3.18
N GLU A 67 3.86 -0.61 -3.82
CA GLU A 67 2.82 0.30 -4.30
C GLU A 67 2.09 0.99 -3.15
N ARG A 68 1.69 0.24 -2.13
CA ARG A 68 1.06 0.79 -0.92
C ARG A 68 1.96 1.80 -0.20
N VAL A 69 3.26 1.53 -0.16
CA VAL A 69 4.25 2.44 0.43
C VAL A 69 4.34 3.73 -0.38
N LYS A 70 4.35 3.67 -1.72
CA LYS A 70 4.32 4.88 -2.57
C LYS A 70 3.09 5.73 -2.32
N ILE A 71 1.90 5.11 -2.25
CA ILE A 71 0.64 5.82 -1.97
C ILE A 71 0.69 6.49 -0.59
N THR A 72 1.17 5.77 0.42
CA THR A 72 1.31 6.31 1.79
C THR A 72 2.23 7.53 1.81
N ASN A 73 3.35 7.46 1.09
CA ASN A 73 4.29 8.57 0.97
C ASN A 73 3.67 9.77 0.23
N LYS A 74 2.92 9.52 -0.86
CA LYS A 74 2.16 10.56 -1.57
C LYS A 74 1.14 11.26 -0.66
N ASN A 75 0.35 10.49 0.08
CA ASN A 75 -0.62 11.03 1.05
C ASN A 75 0.05 11.88 2.14
N ARG A 76 1.18 11.39 2.69
CA ARG A 76 1.98 12.15 3.65
C ARG A 76 2.48 13.47 3.07
N HIS A 77 2.97 13.45 1.84
CA HIS A 77 3.46 14.64 1.15
C HIS A 77 2.36 15.67 0.88
N ALA A 78 1.20 15.21 0.39
CA ALA A 78 0.05 16.08 0.16
C ALA A 78 -0.42 16.78 1.44
N ARG A 79 -0.49 16.03 2.55
CA ARG A 79 -0.80 16.59 3.88
C ARG A 79 0.21 17.67 4.29
N LYS A 80 1.50 17.44 4.10
CA LYS A 80 2.56 18.41 4.44
C LYS A 80 2.49 19.68 3.60
N LYS A 81 2.05 19.59 2.35
CA LYS A 81 1.92 20.73 1.44
C LYS A 81 0.59 21.48 1.57
N GLY A 82 -0.33 21.05 2.44
CA GLY A 82 -1.66 21.65 2.57
C GLY A 82 -2.64 21.27 1.44
N ASN A 83 -2.23 20.44 0.48
CA ASN A 83 -3.06 20.04 -0.67
C ASN A 83 -4.14 19.00 -0.31
N GLY A 84 -4.21 18.61 0.97
CA GLY A 84 -5.26 17.75 1.54
C GLY A 84 -5.44 16.41 0.84
N GLY A 85 -6.58 15.77 1.12
CA GLY A 85 -6.99 14.53 0.46
C GLY A 85 -6.22 13.26 0.89
N LYS A 86 -6.76 12.12 0.49
CA LYS A 86 -6.16 10.80 0.71
C LYS A 86 -6.47 9.94 -0.51
N LEU A 87 -5.42 9.35 -1.07
CA LEU A 87 -5.54 8.34 -2.10
C LEU A 87 -5.81 6.97 -1.48
N SER A 88 -6.69 6.20 -2.11
CA SER A 88 -6.93 4.81 -1.74
C SER A 88 -5.69 3.95 -2.05
N PRO A 89 -5.40 2.92 -1.22
CA PRO A 89 -4.27 2.02 -1.45
C PRO A 89 -4.30 1.34 -2.83
N ASP A 90 -5.50 1.03 -3.32
CA ASP A 90 -5.73 0.27 -4.57
C ASP A 90 -6.09 1.18 -5.76
N ILE A 91 -5.83 2.48 -5.66
CA ILE A 91 -6.23 3.45 -6.71
C ILE A 91 -5.64 3.10 -8.07
N ALA A 92 -4.39 2.62 -8.12
CA ALA A 92 -3.71 2.27 -9.36
C ALA A 92 -4.40 1.11 -10.09
N SER A 93 -4.73 0.03 -9.38
CA SER A 93 -5.42 -1.13 -9.97
C SER A 93 -6.86 -0.77 -10.38
N ASN A 94 -7.57 0.01 -9.56
CA ASN A 94 -8.91 0.47 -9.86
C ASN A 94 -8.95 1.31 -11.14
N LEU A 95 -8.07 2.33 -11.24
CA LEU A 95 -7.99 3.17 -12.44
C LEU A 95 -7.50 2.38 -13.66
N PHE A 96 -6.61 1.42 -13.48
CA PHE A 96 -6.14 0.58 -14.57
C PHE A 96 -7.31 -0.17 -15.22
N ASN A 97 -8.22 -0.71 -14.40
CA ASN A 97 -9.42 -1.39 -14.88
C ASN A 97 -10.40 -0.41 -15.52
N LEU A 98 -10.71 0.70 -14.84
CA LEU A 98 -11.64 1.73 -15.34
C LEU A 98 -11.18 2.33 -16.68
N GLN A 99 -9.88 2.54 -16.86
CA GLN A 99 -9.29 3.05 -18.09
C GLN A 99 -9.00 1.97 -19.13
N ARG A 100 -9.44 0.72 -18.90
CA ARG A 100 -9.22 -0.42 -19.79
C ARG A 100 -7.73 -0.66 -20.13
N GLY A 101 -6.86 -0.39 -19.16
CA GLY A 101 -5.41 -0.49 -19.31
C GLY A 101 -4.80 0.47 -20.32
N LYS A 102 -5.47 1.59 -20.64
CA LYS A 102 -5.02 2.58 -21.63
C LYS A 102 -4.76 3.94 -20.98
N CYS A 103 -3.79 4.66 -21.54
CA CYS A 103 -3.52 6.04 -21.17
C CYS A 103 -4.75 6.91 -21.50
N VAL A 104 -5.19 7.75 -20.56
CA VAL A 104 -6.33 8.66 -20.78
C VAL A 104 -6.11 9.64 -21.94
N VAL A 105 -4.86 10.02 -22.20
CA VAL A 105 -4.49 10.99 -23.24
C VAL A 105 -4.32 10.29 -24.59
N CYS A 106 -3.22 9.55 -24.78
CA CYS A 106 -2.87 8.97 -26.09
C CYS A 106 -3.47 7.61 -26.39
N LYS A 107 -4.27 7.04 -25.47
CA LYS A 107 -4.94 5.72 -25.60
C LYS A 107 -4.02 4.51 -25.80
N LYS A 108 -2.69 4.68 -25.74
CA LYS A 108 -1.71 3.58 -25.78
C LYS A 108 -1.84 2.69 -24.54
N SER A 109 -1.46 1.41 -24.70
CA SER A 109 -1.50 0.42 -23.62
C SER A 109 -0.51 0.73 -22.50
N LEU A 110 -1.03 0.91 -21.29
CA LEU A 110 -0.24 1.16 -20.08
C LEU A 110 0.56 -0.07 -19.64
N LYS A 111 0.18 -1.28 -20.08
CA LYS A 111 1.00 -2.49 -19.88
C LYS A 111 2.35 -2.37 -20.59
N LYS A 112 2.36 -1.73 -21.76
CA LYS A 112 3.56 -1.56 -22.59
C LYS A 112 4.36 -0.33 -22.20
N THR A 113 3.68 0.79 -21.91
CA THR A 113 4.36 2.07 -21.64
C THR A 113 4.72 2.30 -20.18
N GLY A 114 4.19 1.48 -19.26
CA GLY A 114 4.08 1.86 -17.86
C GLY A 114 3.09 3.01 -17.67
N PHE A 115 2.91 3.43 -16.41
CA PHE A 115 1.99 4.51 -16.05
C PHE A 115 2.46 5.30 -14.82
N HIS A 116 2.01 6.54 -14.70
CA HIS A 116 2.10 7.38 -13.51
C HIS A 116 0.71 7.70 -12.97
N LEU A 117 0.62 7.97 -11.67
CA LEU A 117 -0.54 8.61 -11.04
C LEU A 117 -0.43 10.12 -11.26
N ASP A 118 -1.24 10.63 -12.17
CA ASP A 118 -1.29 12.04 -12.56
C ASP A 118 -2.52 12.72 -11.93
N HIS A 119 -2.34 13.94 -11.44
CA HIS A 119 -3.45 14.75 -10.95
C HIS A 119 -4.17 15.39 -12.15
N ILE A 120 -5.47 15.17 -12.32
CA ILE A 120 -6.27 15.76 -13.42
C ILE A 120 -6.13 17.28 -13.39
N VAL A 121 -6.51 17.89 -12.27
CA VAL A 121 -6.18 19.28 -11.94
C VAL A 121 -4.84 19.28 -11.19
N PRO A 122 -3.79 19.94 -11.68
CA PRO A 122 -2.51 20.01 -11.01
C PRO A 122 -2.62 20.60 -9.59
N LEU A 123 -1.79 20.09 -8.67
CA LEU A 123 -1.71 20.59 -7.30
C LEU A 123 -1.46 22.11 -7.22
N ILE A 124 -0.60 22.64 -8.10
CA ILE A 124 -0.27 24.07 -8.17
C ILE A 124 -1.46 24.95 -8.61
N LYS A 125 -2.48 24.35 -9.23
CA LYS A 125 -3.72 25.01 -9.65
C LYS A 125 -4.89 24.73 -8.70
N GLY A 126 -4.60 24.30 -7.47
CA GLY A 126 -5.63 23.99 -6.46
C GLY A 126 -6.20 22.57 -6.53
N GLY A 127 -5.64 21.70 -7.35
CA GLY A 127 -6.00 20.28 -7.36
C GLY A 127 -5.72 19.60 -6.03
N ARG A 128 -6.62 18.70 -5.60
CA ARG A 128 -6.50 17.95 -4.34
C ARG A 128 -5.88 16.57 -4.57
N ASN A 129 -5.25 16.01 -3.54
CA ASN A 129 -4.70 14.65 -3.60
C ASN A 129 -5.77 13.60 -3.19
N GLU A 130 -6.76 13.42 -4.04
CA GLU A 130 -7.92 12.54 -3.82
C GLU A 130 -8.19 11.70 -5.08
N ASP A 131 -8.78 10.51 -4.91
CA ASP A 131 -8.93 9.53 -5.99
C ASP A 131 -9.63 10.10 -7.24
N LYS A 132 -10.67 10.93 -7.04
CA LYS A 132 -11.41 11.57 -8.14
C LYS A 132 -10.59 12.57 -8.96
N ASN A 133 -9.47 13.05 -8.41
CA ASN A 133 -8.54 13.94 -9.10
C ASN A 133 -7.31 13.18 -9.62
N ILE A 134 -7.30 11.84 -9.61
CA ILE A 134 -6.19 11.04 -10.15
C ILE A 134 -6.61 10.29 -11.41
N GLN A 135 -5.69 10.22 -12.36
CA GLN A 135 -5.81 9.43 -13.58
C GLN A 135 -4.48 8.70 -13.87
N LEU A 136 -4.52 7.63 -14.65
CA LEU A 136 -3.31 7.00 -15.18
C LEU A 136 -2.93 7.57 -16.55
N THR A 137 -1.73 8.09 -16.63
CA THR A 137 -1.11 8.56 -17.87
C THR A 137 0.16 7.77 -18.15
N CYS A 138 0.51 7.58 -19.43
CA CYS A 138 1.84 7.07 -19.74
C CYS A 138 2.90 8.14 -19.41
N PRO A 139 4.16 7.75 -19.13
CA PRO A 139 5.20 8.70 -18.73
C PRO A 139 5.37 9.88 -19.69
N THR A 140 5.29 9.63 -21.00
CA THR A 140 5.41 10.67 -22.03
C THR A 140 4.29 11.71 -21.98
N CYS A 141 3.03 11.28 -21.85
CA CYS A 141 1.89 12.20 -21.72
C CYS A 141 1.93 12.96 -20.39
N ASN A 142 2.32 12.30 -19.30
CA ASN A 142 2.45 12.94 -17.99
C ASN A 142 3.47 14.09 -18.00
N ILE A 143 4.64 13.86 -18.61
CA ILE A 143 5.70 14.87 -18.73
C ILE A 143 5.23 16.03 -19.60
N LYS A 144 4.57 15.76 -20.73
CA LYS A 144 4.02 16.80 -21.62
C LYS A 144 2.94 17.65 -20.93
N LYS A 145 2.10 17.04 -20.09
CA LYS A 145 1.06 17.75 -19.34
C LYS A 145 1.65 18.67 -18.29
N GLY A 146 2.59 18.18 -17.48
CA GLY A 146 3.20 18.96 -16.41
C GLY A 146 2.15 19.63 -15.51
N GLY A 147 2.29 20.95 -15.32
CA GLY A 147 1.39 21.78 -14.52
C GLY A 147 0.27 22.47 -15.30
N LYS A 148 0.01 22.08 -16.55
CA LYS A 148 -1.02 22.70 -17.40
C LYS A 148 -2.42 22.38 -16.90
N ASP A 149 -3.34 23.30 -17.19
CA ASP A 149 -4.77 23.03 -16.99
C ASP A 149 -5.21 21.81 -17.83
N PRO A 150 -6.04 20.89 -17.32
CA PRO A 150 -6.45 19.71 -18.07
C PRO A 150 -7.16 20.06 -19.39
N ILE A 151 -8.01 21.08 -19.43
CA ILE A 151 -8.75 21.46 -20.64
C ILE A 151 -7.77 22.01 -21.67
N GLN A 152 -6.95 22.97 -21.26
CA GLN A 152 -5.90 23.56 -22.11
C GLN A 152 -4.98 22.48 -22.69
N PHE A 153 -4.49 21.56 -21.85
CA PHE A 153 -3.56 20.52 -22.28
C PHE A 153 -4.20 19.59 -23.33
N MET A 154 -5.46 19.21 -23.14
CA MET A 154 -6.16 18.34 -24.07
C MET A 154 -6.46 19.05 -25.40
N GLN A 155 -6.79 20.34 -25.38
CA GLN A 155 -6.90 21.14 -26.60
C GLN A 155 -5.56 21.19 -27.37
N GLU A 156 -4.43 21.38 -26.68
CA GLU A 156 -3.09 21.30 -27.30
C GLU A 156 -2.76 19.92 -27.90
N GLN A 157 -3.37 18.85 -27.39
CA GLN A 157 -3.24 17.51 -27.96
C GLN A 157 -4.21 17.27 -29.14
N GLY A 158 -5.02 18.26 -29.52
CA GLY A 158 -5.96 18.20 -30.64
C GLY A 158 -7.33 17.62 -30.29
N PHE A 159 -7.71 17.59 -29.00
CA PHE A 159 -9.05 17.16 -28.59
C PHE A 159 -10.02 18.34 -28.56
N LEU A 160 -11.23 18.11 -29.09
CA LEU A 160 -12.37 19.00 -28.87
C LEU A 160 -12.95 18.67 -27.48
N LEU A 161 -12.94 19.65 -26.58
CA LEU A 161 -13.46 19.53 -25.22
C LEU A 161 -14.58 20.54 -24.98
#